data_AF-A0A7D7LDG5-F1
#
_entry.id   AF-A0A7D7LDG5-F1
#
_cell.length_a   1.000
_cell.length_b   1.000
_cell.length_c   1.000
_cell.angle_alpha   90.00
_cell.angle_beta   90.00
_cell.angle_gamma   90.00
#
_symmetry.space_group_name_H-M   'P 1'
#
loop_
_entity.id
_entity.type
_entity.pdbx_description
1 polymer ?
#
loop_
_entity_poly.entity_id
_entity_poly.type
_entity_poly.pdbx_seq_one_letter_code
_entity_poly.pdbx_strand_id
1 'polypeptide(L)'
;MEIQIVLYIYSFPSYLREQPRVKIGRTSGSIDADPKELALQRIRGQIRTSHAEEPKLLGAVKVPGEWVETTIHSQLKNQGYHISEAPGIEWFRFPNQKELQDLLDRIYRAVIIDDFSELGGGRRDIEGESFDSIVSAFGVRKLSGSEFRREIELVKVLDDELSPLYPGFPQWFDRTMSSSDAVFNVAYRDRQAIGVAIWKPKGNGIAKLSTLFVTENYRRSGIGRNLILTCFEQWKSERIRRAFVTTARVELVKFFERYGFWVEGIGREIYEREAHQPEWFLTKLFFYESDKSSLDALNKAKILFPSIISTSYNPAGREEVEQIQFNDATVELSASNGSLINQFSLHSWLNLTYPAESVYTPQTAYVIPIRPQFLIQIFQAGKTVYYGRCSCKQDDMRGSLILFYASRPISGIVAIARIVNRYIGTPTKLYSDLGMKGVLTLEEIGSEEQERHAVEFDFLMPLSQVVHLNDLRSNGVLNGPPQTMHSLRIERYKIAVELGGFYAG
;
A
#
# COMPACT_ATOMS: atom_id res chain seq x y z
N MET A 1 -4.24 -22.54 -23.22
CA MET A 1 -5.47 -21.96 -22.67
C MET A 1 -5.12 -21.35 -21.34
N GLU A 2 -5.33 -20.05 -21.18
CA GLU A 2 -5.19 -19.41 -19.88
C GLU A 2 -6.31 -19.88 -18.95
N ILE A 3 -5.95 -20.20 -17.71
CA ILE A 3 -6.85 -20.75 -16.70
C ILE A 3 -7.01 -19.69 -15.62
N GLN A 4 -8.25 -19.37 -15.27
CA GLN A 4 -8.54 -18.56 -14.08
C GLN A 4 -8.77 -19.45 -12.87
N ILE A 5 -8.45 -18.92 -11.70
CA ILE A 5 -8.77 -19.54 -10.40
C ILE A 5 -9.89 -18.72 -9.78
N VAL A 6 -10.94 -19.41 -9.34
CA VAL A 6 -12.13 -18.82 -8.73
C VAL A 6 -12.25 -19.30 -7.30
N LEU A 7 -12.24 -18.37 -6.35
CA LEU A 7 -12.63 -18.60 -4.98
C LEU A 7 -14.15 -18.46 -4.87
N TYR A 8 -14.82 -19.43 -4.25
CA TYR A 8 -16.25 -19.39 -4.02
C TYR A 8 -16.60 -19.65 -2.56
N ILE A 9 -17.69 -19.04 -2.13
CA ILE A 9 -18.23 -19.14 -0.78
C ILE A 9 -19.71 -19.47 -0.92
N TYR A 10 -20.15 -20.54 -0.28
CA TYR A 10 -21.56 -20.93 -0.28
C TYR A 10 -22.01 -21.44 1.09
N SER A 11 -23.32 -21.49 1.27
CA SER A 11 -23.96 -22.06 2.46
C SER A 11 -25.32 -22.65 2.10
N PHE A 12 -26.00 -23.24 3.07
CA PHE A 12 -27.40 -23.63 2.94
C PHE A 12 -28.27 -22.63 3.71
N PRO A 13 -29.50 -22.33 3.23
CA PRO A 13 -30.41 -21.40 3.92
C PRO A 13 -30.53 -21.62 5.44
N SER A 14 -30.65 -22.85 5.92
CA SER A 14 -30.73 -23.14 7.36
C SER A 14 -29.43 -22.85 8.12
N TYR A 15 -28.29 -22.84 7.43
CA TYR A 15 -26.97 -22.60 8.00
C TYR A 15 -26.63 -21.12 8.08
N LEU A 16 -27.43 -20.23 7.50
CA LEU A 16 -27.24 -18.78 7.51
C LEU A 16 -28.02 -18.07 8.62
N ARG A 17 -28.30 -18.75 9.73
CA ARG A 17 -28.96 -18.13 10.89
C ARG A 17 -27.94 -17.39 11.77
N GLU A 18 -28.22 -17.25 13.07
CA GLU A 18 -27.46 -16.43 14.02
C GLU A 18 -25.94 -16.63 13.97
N GLN A 19 -25.47 -17.88 13.88
CA GLN A 19 -24.06 -18.23 13.67
C GLN A 19 -23.88 -18.88 12.29
N PRO A 20 -23.59 -18.08 11.25
CA PRO A 20 -23.61 -18.59 9.90
C PRO A 20 -22.48 -19.60 9.67
N ARG A 21 -22.81 -20.69 8.99
CA ARG A 21 -21.84 -21.73 8.60
C ARG A 21 -21.68 -21.71 7.10
N VAL A 22 -20.47 -21.49 6.64
CA VAL A 22 -20.17 -21.38 5.21
C VAL A 22 -19.07 -22.34 4.83
N LYS A 23 -19.10 -22.78 3.58
CA LYS A 23 -18.01 -23.48 2.94
C LYS A 23 -17.29 -22.54 1.98
N ILE A 24 -15.98 -22.49 2.10
CA ILE A 24 -15.10 -21.69 1.27
C ILE A 24 -14.26 -22.67 0.47
N GLY A 25 -14.34 -22.61 -0.86
CA GLY A 25 -13.63 -23.52 -1.75
C GLY A 25 -13.08 -22.80 -2.97
N ARG A 26 -12.34 -23.54 -3.79
CA ARG A 26 -11.86 -23.07 -5.10
C ARG A 26 -12.24 -23.97 -6.27
N THR A 27 -12.27 -23.36 -7.44
CA THR A 27 -12.35 -24.05 -8.74
C THR A 27 -11.47 -23.34 -9.76
N SER A 28 -11.22 -23.99 -10.89
CA SER A 28 -10.50 -23.40 -12.01
C SER A 28 -11.26 -23.65 -13.32
N GLY A 29 -11.04 -22.80 -14.30
CA GLY A 29 -11.72 -22.89 -15.60
C GLY A 29 -11.11 -21.95 -16.64
N SER A 30 -11.69 -21.93 -17.83
CA SER A 30 -11.29 -20.98 -18.89
C SER A 30 -11.39 -19.54 -18.38
N ILE A 31 -10.45 -18.68 -18.78
CA ILE A 31 -10.43 -17.26 -18.39
C ILE A 31 -11.70 -16.49 -18.79
N ASP A 32 -12.39 -16.95 -19.84
CA ASP A 32 -13.61 -16.32 -20.36
C ASP A 32 -14.90 -16.78 -19.66
N ALA A 33 -14.83 -17.80 -18.80
CA ALA A 33 -16.01 -18.31 -18.10
C ALA A 33 -16.45 -17.38 -16.96
N ASP A 34 -17.75 -17.24 -16.73
CA ASP A 34 -18.25 -16.49 -15.58
C ASP A 34 -17.84 -17.20 -14.26
N PRO A 35 -17.12 -16.51 -13.34
CA PRO A 35 -16.77 -17.06 -12.04
C PRO A 35 -17.95 -17.65 -11.27
N LYS A 36 -19.15 -17.05 -11.38
CA LYS A 36 -20.36 -17.55 -10.71
C LYS A 36 -20.81 -18.89 -11.27
N GLU A 37 -20.79 -19.04 -12.59
CA GLU A 37 -21.17 -20.30 -13.25
C GLU A 37 -20.19 -21.42 -12.90
N LEU A 38 -18.88 -21.13 -12.95
CA LEU A 38 -17.84 -22.08 -12.54
C LEU A 38 -18.04 -22.53 -11.08
N ALA A 39 -18.30 -21.59 -10.17
CA ALA A 39 -18.56 -21.87 -8.78
C ALA A 39 -19.82 -22.74 -8.60
N LEU A 40 -20.93 -22.40 -9.25
CA LEU A 40 -22.18 -23.16 -9.15
C LEU A 40 -22.04 -24.58 -9.71
N GLN A 41 -21.35 -24.75 -10.83
CA GLN A 41 -21.03 -26.07 -11.38
C GLN A 41 -20.23 -26.91 -10.39
N ARG A 42 -19.19 -26.32 -9.78
CA ARG A 42 -18.38 -26.99 -8.77
C ARG A 42 -19.20 -27.37 -7.53
N ILE A 43 -20.02 -26.45 -7.03
CA ILE A 43 -20.88 -26.67 -5.86
C ILE A 43 -21.88 -27.80 -6.14
N ARG A 44 -22.54 -27.80 -7.30
CA ARG A 44 -23.47 -28.86 -7.71
C ARG A 44 -22.77 -30.21 -7.87
N GLY A 45 -21.52 -30.23 -8.34
CA GLY A 45 -20.71 -31.45 -8.40
C GLY A 45 -20.28 -31.99 -7.03
N GLN A 46 -20.14 -31.11 -6.02
CA GLN A 46 -19.78 -31.49 -4.66
C GLN A 46 -20.97 -31.98 -3.84
N ILE A 47 -22.13 -31.36 -4.04
CA ILE A 47 -23.36 -31.70 -3.33
C ILE A 47 -24.02 -32.85 -4.08
N ARG A 48 -23.90 -34.07 -3.54
CA ARG A 48 -24.71 -35.20 -4.01
C ARG A 48 -26.19 -34.80 -3.94
N THR A 49 -27.02 -35.31 -4.84
CA THR A 49 -28.46 -35.01 -5.01
C THR A 49 -29.34 -35.25 -3.76
N SER A 50 -28.76 -35.57 -2.61
CA SER A 50 -29.41 -35.95 -1.36
C SER A 50 -29.40 -34.87 -0.27
N HIS A 51 -28.85 -33.67 -0.51
CA HIS A 51 -28.95 -32.59 0.48
C HIS A 51 -30.35 -31.95 0.42
N ALA A 52 -30.99 -31.75 1.58
CA ALA A 52 -32.39 -31.32 1.67
C ALA A 52 -32.65 -29.87 1.21
N GLU A 53 -31.60 -29.08 1.07
CA GLU A 53 -31.67 -27.67 0.68
C GLU A 53 -30.75 -27.39 -0.51
N GLU A 54 -31.20 -26.51 -1.41
CA GLU A 54 -30.36 -25.97 -2.47
C GLU A 54 -29.26 -25.06 -1.88
N PRO A 55 -28.02 -25.17 -2.37
CA PRO A 55 -26.93 -24.31 -1.93
C PRO A 55 -27.15 -22.86 -2.38
N LYS A 56 -26.94 -21.93 -1.46
CA LYS A 56 -26.90 -20.50 -1.74
C LYS A 56 -25.46 -20.06 -1.94
N LEU A 57 -25.12 -19.64 -3.16
CA LEU A 57 -23.85 -18.97 -3.45
C LEU A 57 -23.85 -17.58 -2.79
N LEU A 58 -22.85 -17.32 -1.95
CA LEU A 58 -22.66 -16.04 -1.26
C LEU A 58 -21.64 -15.16 -1.97
N GLY A 59 -20.63 -15.78 -2.61
CA GLY A 59 -19.70 -15.08 -3.47
C GLY A 59 -18.89 -16.01 -4.36
N ALA A 60 -18.48 -15.48 -5.50
CA ALA A 60 -17.57 -16.13 -6.43
C ALA A 60 -16.71 -15.05 -7.10
N VAL A 61 -15.39 -15.15 -6.94
CA VAL A 61 -14.46 -14.13 -7.41
C VAL A 61 -13.21 -14.73 -8.02
N LYS A 62 -12.67 -14.08 -9.04
CA LYS A 62 -11.36 -14.44 -9.61
C LYS A 62 -10.25 -14.05 -8.62
N VAL A 63 -9.34 -14.98 -8.36
CA VAL A 63 -8.22 -14.79 -7.43
C VAL A 63 -6.88 -15.04 -8.12
N PRO A 64 -5.78 -14.39 -7.67
CA PRO A 64 -4.47 -14.45 -8.33
C PRO A 64 -3.74 -15.78 -8.18
N GLY A 65 -4.22 -16.70 -7.33
CA GLY A 65 -3.53 -17.95 -7.06
C GLY A 65 -4.25 -18.84 -6.07
N GLU A 66 -3.90 -20.13 -6.05
CA GLU A 66 -4.41 -21.12 -5.08
C GLU A 66 -4.07 -20.75 -3.63
N TRP A 67 -2.98 -20.02 -3.44
CA TRP A 67 -2.53 -19.57 -2.12
C TRP A 67 -3.59 -18.72 -1.39
N VAL A 68 -4.47 -18.01 -2.11
CA VAL A 68 -5.50 -17.15 -1.50
C VAL A 68 -6.45 -17.95 -0.63
N GLU A 69 -6.96 -19.07 -1.15
CA GLU A 69 -7.82 -19.98 -0.40
C GLU A 69 -7.10 -20.52 0.83
N THR A 70 -5.87 -21.02 0.64
CA THR A 70 -5.07 -21.62 1.71
C THR A 70 -4.83 -20.61 2.85
N THR A 71 -4.57 -19.35 2.51
CA THR A 71 -4.35 -18.30 3.49
C THR A 71 -5.65 -17.94 4.23
N ILE A 72 -6.78 -17.82 3.53
CA ILE A 72 -8.09 -17.59 4.16
C ILE A 72 -8.45 -18.74 5.11
N HIS A 73 -8.28 -19.99 4.69
CA HIS A 73 -8.54 -21.15 5.54
C HIS A 73 -7.67 -21.18 6.78
N SER A 74 -6.39 -20.89 6.64
CA SER A 74 -5.44 -20.84 7.76
C SER A 74 -5.85 -19.74 8.76
N GLN A 75 -6.25 -18.57 8.27
CA GLN A 75 -6.74 -17.48 9.10
C GLN A 75 -7.99 -17.87 9.89
N LEU A 76 -9.00 -18.41 9.21
CA LEU A 76 -10.26 -18.79 9.85
C LEU A 76 -10.08 -19.96 10.84
N LYS A 77 -9.13 -20.87 10.58
CA LYS A 77 -8.73 -21.90 11.55
C LYS A 77 -8.10 -21.28 12.80
N ASN A 78 -7.19 -20.32 12.63
CA ASN A 78 -6.54 -19.64 13.76
C ASN A 78 -7.50 -18.77 14.57
N GLN A 79 -8.55 -18.24 13.94
CA GLN A 79 -9.64 -17.54 14.62
C GLN A 79 -10.62 -18.49 15.33
N GLY A 80 -10.44 -19.81 15.20
CA GLY A 80 -11.31 -20.80 15.82
C GLY A 80 -12.64 -21.01 15.08
N TYR A 81 -12.79 -20.53 13.84
CA TYR A 81 -14.05 -20.61 13.10
C TYR A 81 -14.20 -21.98 12.44
N HIS A 82 -13.14 -22.77 12.34
CA HIS A 82 -13.17 -24.07 11.68
C HIS A 82 -14.05 -25.10 12.40
N ILE A 83 -14.92 -25.78 11.65
CA ILE A 83 -15.77 -26.85 12.16
C ILE A 83 -15.08 -28.21 11.90
N SER A 84 -14.34 -28.70 12.89
CA SER A 84 -13.56 -29.95 12.78
C SER A 84 -14.40 -31.21 12.48
N GLU A 85 -15.67 -31.20 12.86
CA GLU A 85 -16.59 -32.35 12.73
C GLU A 85 -17.39 -32.36 11.41
N ALA A 86 -17.24 -31.35 10.55
CA ALA A 86 -18.03 -31.24 9.33
C ALA A 86 -17.57 -32.20 8.22
N PRO A 87 -18.51 -32.79 7.45
CA PRO A 87 -18.16 -33.66 6.32
C PRO A 87 -17.51 -32.86 5.19
N GLY A 88 -16.28 -33.24 4.86
CA GLY A 88 -15.41 -32.52 3.94
C GLY A 88 -14.63 -31.42 4.64
N ILE A 89 -13.35 -31.31 4.31
CA ILE A 89 -12.45 -30.28 4.84
C ILE A 89 -13.02 -28.91 4.40
N GLU A 90 -12.97 -27.89 5.28
CA GLU A 90 -13.22 -26.45 4.98
C GLU A 90 -14.63 -25.86 5.23
N TRP A 91 -15.34 -26.30 6.28
CA TRP A 91 -16.49 -25.55 6.82
C TRP A 91 -16.08 -24.60 7.96
N PHE A 92 -16.66 -23.40 7.96
CA PHE A 92 -16.37 -22.35 8.93
C PHE A 92 -17.66 -21.79 9.54
N ARG A 93 -17.69 -21.66 10.87
CA ARG A 93 -18.76 -21.06 11.68
C ARG A 93 -18.34 -19.67 12.13
N PHE A 94 -19.09 -18.67 11.69
CA PHE A 94 -18.87 -17.28 12.08
C PHE A 94 -19.68 -16.95 13.34
N PRO A 95 -19.17 -16.08 14.22
CA PRO A 95 -19.88 -15.64 15.43
C PRO A 95 -21.22 -14.95 15.15
N ASN A 96 -21.31 -14.22 14.03
CA ASN A 96 -22.50 -13.47 13.62
C ASN A 96 -22.47 -13.16 12.11
N GLN A 97 -23.59 -12.62 11.59
CA GLN A 97 -23.72 -12.22 10.18
C GLN A 97 -22.78 -11.08 9.78
N LYS A 98 -22.49 -10.15 10.69
CA LYS A 98 -21.63 -9.00 10.40
C LYS A 98 -20.21 -9.45 10.05
N GLU A 99 -19.64 -10.38 10.81
CA GLU A 99 -18.29 -10.87 10.52
C GLU A 99 -18.18 -11.65 9.21
N LEU A 100 -19.22 -12.41 8.86
CA LEU A 100 -19.31 -13.04 7.54
C LEU A 100 -19.34 -11.98 6.43
N GLN A 101 -20.15 -10.93 6.61
CA GLN A 101 -20.24 -9.84 5.65
C GLN A 101 -18.91 -9.07 5.54
N ASP A 102 -18.23 -8.79 6.65
CA ASP A 102 -16.92 -8.13 6.66
C ASP A 102 -15.88 -8.96 5.90
N LEU A 103 -15.90 -10.29 6.01
CA LEU A 103 -15.03 -11.16 5.19
C LEU A 103 -15.38 -11.06 3.69
N LEU A 104 -16.66 -11.14 3.34
CA LEU A 104 -17.10 -11.03 1.95
C LEU A 104 -16.69 -9.68 1.36
N ASP A 105 -16.94 -8.59 2.07
CA ASP A 105 -16.58 -7.24 1.65
C ASP A 105 -15.07 -7.06 1.50
N ARG A 106 -14.26 -7.65 2.39
CA ARG A 106 -12.80 -7.68 2.25
C ARG A 106 -12.36 -8.43 1.00
N ILE A 107 -12.95 -9.59 0.72
CA ILE A 107 -12.64 -10.38 -0.48
C ILE A 107 -13.05 -9.61 -1.74
N TYR A 108 -14.26 -9.05 -1.80
CA TYR A 108 -14.71 -8.26 -2.95
C TYR A 108 -13.87 -7.01 -3.14
N ARG A 109 -13.56 -6.29 -2.05
CA ARG A 109 -12.64 -5.15 -2.11
C ARG A 109 -11.29 -5.58 -2.65
N ALA A 110 -10.69 -6.64 -2.12
CA ALA A 110 -9.42 -7.18 -2.58
C ALA A 110 -9.44 -7.56 -4.07
N VAL A 111 -10.56 -8.04 -4.58
CA VAL A 111 -10.74 -8.35 -6.01
C VAL A 111 -10.84 -7.06 -6.82
N ILE A 112 -11.66 -6.08 -6.39
CA ILE A 112 -11.87 -4.81 -7.09
C ILE A 112 -10.58 -3.99 -7.18
N ILE A 113 -9.85 -3.87 -6.07
CA ILE A 113 -8.61 -3.11 -6.01
C ILE A 113 -7.39 -3.96 -6.36
N ASP A 114 -7.62 -5.23 -6.71
CA ASP A 114 -6.58 -6.15 -7.14
C ASP A 114 -5.49 -6.31 -6.05
N ASP A 115 -5.83 -6.34 -4.77
CA ASP A 115 -4.90 -6.35 -3.63
C ASP A 115 -5.34 -7.34 -2.55
N PHE A 116 -4.64 -8.46 -2.46
CA PHE A 116 -4.91 -9.53 -1.50
C PHE A 116 -3.90 -9.51 -0.33
N SER A 117 -3.11 -8.43 -0.17
CA SER A 117 -2.14 -8.30 0.92
C SER A 117 -2.82 -8.29 2.30
N GLU A 118 -4.01 -7.69 2.40
CA GLU A 118 -4.86 -7.73 3.60
C GLU A 118 -5.37 -9.14 3.95
N LEU A 119 -5.34 -10.07 2.98
CA LEU A 119 -5.64 -11.49 3.15
C LEU A 119 -4.35 -12.30 3.29
N GLY A 120 -3.23 -11.67 3.64
CA GLY A 120 -1.95 -12.32 3.90
C GLY A 120 -1.10 -12.56 2.67
N GLY A 121 -1.52 -12.07 1.51
CA GLY A 121 -0.85 -12.25 0.24
C GLY A 121 0.46 -11.50 0.08
N GLY A 122 1.45 -12.21 -0.45
CA GLY A 122 2.67 -11.65 -1.00
C GLY A 122 3.73 -12.72 -1.19
N ARG A 123 4.63 -12.52 -2.16
CA ARG A 123 5.70 -13.47 -2.45
C ARG A 123 6.73 -13.47 -1.30
N ARG A 124 7.36 -14.63 -1.04
CA ARG A 124 8.41 -14.85 -0.03
C ARG A 124 9.68 -15.42 -0.67
N ASP A 125 9.95 -14.96 -1.87
CA ASP A 125 10.99 -15.46 -2.78
C ASP A 125 12.40 -14.97 -2.45
N ILE A 126 12.58 -14.00 -1.54
CA ILE A 126 13.89 -13.52 -1.11
C ILE A 126 14.09 -13.94 0.34
N GLU A 127 15.05 -14.82 0.54
CA GLU A 127 15.54 -15.21 1.85
C GLU A 127 16.88 -14.53 2.13
N GLY A 128 17.16 -14.28 3.40
CA GLY A 128 18.44 -13.71 3.82
C GLY A 128 18.34 -12.90 5.10
N GLU A 129 19.51 -12.43 5.55
CA GLU A 129 19.63 -11.58 6.75
C GLU A 129 20.57 -10.38 6.51
N SER A 130 20.98 -10.13 5.26
CA SER A 130 21.87 -9.03 4.90
C SER A 130 21.11 -7.77 4.47
N PHE A 131 21.79 -6.62 4.49
CA PHE A 131 21.25 -5.39 3.92
C PHE A 131 21.01 -5.50 2.41
N ASP A 132 21.90 -6.19 1.69
CA ASP A 132 21.70 -6.45 0.26
C ASP A 132 20.42 -7.24 0.00
N SER A 133 20.04 -8.15 0.90
CA SER A 133 18.77 -8.88 0.80
C SER A 133 17.56 -7.96 1.00
N ILE A 134 17.65 -6.98 1.91
CA ILE A 134 16.62 -5.95 2.14
C ILE A 134 16.49 -5.02 0.92
N VAL A 135 17.62 -4.52 0.40
CA VAL A 135 17.64 -3.68 -0.80
C VAL A 135 17.13 -4.44 -2.02
N SER A 136 17.53 -5.71 -2.18
CA SER A 136 17.01 -6.59 -3.22
C SER A 136 15.51 -6.82 -3.07
N ALA A 137 14.99 -6.90 -1.84
CA ALA A 137 13.56 -6.98 -1.56
C ALA A 137 12.80 -5.68 -1.90
N PHE A 138 13.45 -4.52 -1.91
CA PHE A 138 12.87 -3.30 -2.46
C PHE A 138 12.92 -3.28 -3.99
N GLY A 139 14.10 -3.62 -4.54
CA GLY A 139 14.31 -4.02 -5.92
C GLY A 139 13.99 -2.94 -6.95
N VAL A 140 14.36 -1.67 -6.75
CA VAL A 140 14.14 -0.59 -7.73
C VAL A 140 15.46 0.08 -8.07
N ARG A 141 15.76 0.33 -9.35
CA ARG A 141 16.97 1.03 -9.79
C ARG A 141 16.61 2.19 -10.69
N LYS A 142 17.31 3.32 -10.58
CA LYS A 142 17.19 4.41 -11.53
C LYS A 142 18.06 4.11 -12.75
N LEU A 143 17.48 4.19 -13.93
CA LEU A 143 18.17 4.02 -15.20
C LEU A 143 18.04 5.31 -16.03
N SER A 144 19.07 5.60 -16.81
CA SER A 144 18.96 6.49 -17.97
C SER A 144 18.14 5.82 -19.08
N GLY A 145 17.65 6.62 -20.04
CA GLY A 145 16.90 6.07 -21.16
C GLY A 145 17.69 5.10 -22.05
N SER A 146 19.02 5.26 -22.16
CA SER A 146 19.89 4.34 -22.91
C SER A 146 20.14 3.03 -22.17
N GLU A 147 20.20 3.04 -20.84
CA GLU A 147 20.26 1.85 -20.01
C GLU A 147 18.93 1.11 -20.01
N PHE A 148 17.81 1.83 -19.85
CA PHE A 148 16.47 1.24 -19.86
C PHE A 148 16.13 0.57 -21.20
N ARG A 149 16.61 1.10 -22.32
CA ARG A 149 16.48 0.46 -23.64
C ARG A 149 17.08 -0.96 -23.69
N ARG A 150 18.01 -1.30 -22.79
CA ARG A 150 18.62 -2.64 -22.69
C ARG A 150 17.74 -3.63 -21.93
N GLU A 151 16.69 -3.18 -21.25
CA GLU A 151 15.69 -4.04 -20.60
C GLU A 151 14.67 -4.56 -21.63
N ILE A 152 15.19 -5.30 -22.63
CA ILE A 152 14.47 -5.67 -23.87
C ILE A 152 13.11 -6.31 -23.57
N GLU A 153 13.03 -7.22 -22.60
CA GLU A 153 11.80 -7.91 -22.25
C GLU A 153 10.73 -6.94 -21.70
N LEU A 154 11.11 -6.09 -20.74
CA LEU A 154 10.17 -5.13 -20.15
C LEU A 154 9.75 -4.06 -21.15
N VAL A 155 10.68 -3.58 -22.00
CA VAL A 155 10.39 -2.63 -23.08
C VAL A 155 9.36 -3.22 -24.04
N LYS A 156 9.53 -4.48 -24.43
CA LYS A 156 8.58 -5.18 -25.30
C LYS A 156 7.20 -5.31 -24.64
N VAL A 157 7.15 -5.75 -23.38
CA VAL A 157 5.87 -5.89 -22.64
C VAL A 157 5.15 -4.55 -22.50
N LEU A 158 5.88 -3.45 -22.25
CA LEU A 158 5.29 -2.12 -22.21
C LEU A 158 4.69 -1.70 -23.55
N ASP A 159 5.39 -1.96 -24.65
CA ASP A 159 4.89 -1.66 -25.99
C ASP A 159 3.63 -2.48 -26.31
N ASP A 160 3.67 -3.79 -26.05
CA ASP A 160 2.56 -4.71 -26.29
C ASP A 160 1.32 -4.35 -25.44
N GLU A 161 1.48 -4.03 -24.15
CA GLU A 161 0.35 -3.76 -23.24
C GLU A 161 -0.16 -2.31 -23.31
N LEU A 162 0.69 -1.31 -23.60
CA LEU A 162 0.31 0.10 -23.53
C LEU A 162 -0.02 0.71 -24.90
N SER A 163 0.53 0.21 -26.00
CA SER A 163 0.20 0.71 -27.35
C SER A 163 -1.29 0.64 -27.69
N PRO A 164 -2.03 -0.44 -27.34
CA PRO A 164 -3.49 -0.47 -27.55
C PRO A 164 -4.26 0.55 -26.69
N LEU A 165 -3.69 0.98 -25.55
CA LEU A 165 -4.35 1.86 -24.59
C LEU A 165 -4.07 3.34 -24.86
N TYR A 166 -2.94 3.64 -25.50
CA TYR A 166 -2.43 4.98 -25.72
C TYR A 166 -1.96 5.12 -27.17
N PRO A 167 -2.81 5.68 -28.07
CA PRO A 167 -2.41 5.97 -29.44
C PRO A 167 -1.12 6.81 -29.49
N GLY A 168 -0.15 6.38 -30.29
CA GLY A 168 1.16 7.03 -30.39
C GLY A 168 2.14 6.70 -29.26
N PHE A 169 1.85 5.69 -28.43
CA PHE A 169 2.75 5.22 -27.37
C PHE A 169 4.15 4.88 -27.89
N PRO A 170 4.37 4.13 -28.99
CA PRO A 170 5.71 3.78 -29.44
C PRO A 170 6.57 5.02 -29.72
N GLN A 171 6.02 5.99 -30.46
CA GLN A 171 6.72 7.24 -30.80
C GLN A 171 6.95 8.12 -29.57
N TRP A 172 6.02 8.11 -28.61
CA TRP A 172 6.22 8.79 -27.33
C TRP A 172 7.31 8.12 -26.49
N PHE A 173 7.34 6.79 -26.48
CA PHE A 173 8.23 5.98 -25.67
C PHE A 173 9.67 6.09 -26.16
N ASP A 174 9.89 6.02 -27.48
CA ASP A 174 11.20 6.25 -28.11
C ASP A 174 11.75 7.65 -27.85
N ARG A 175 10.91 8.68 -28.02
CA ARG A 175 11.26 10.06 -27.66
C ARG A 175 11.60 10.18 -26.18
N THR A 176 10.86 9.47 -25.32
CA THR A 176 11.07 9.50 -23.87
C THR A 176 12.38 8.84 -23.47
N MET A 177 12.74 7.69 -24.05
CA MET A 177 14.04 7.05 -23.84
C MET A 177 15.22 7.86 -24.40
N SER A 178 14.97 8.78 -25.34
CA SER A 178 15.98 9.68 -25.90
C SER A 178 16.10 11.00 -25.13
N SER A 179 15.22 11.24 -24.16
CA SER A 179 15.10 12.47 -23.38
C SER A 179 16.05 12.41 -22.19
N SER A 180 16.89 13.43 -22.00
CA SER A 180 17.82 13.50 -20.86
C SER A 180 17.14 13.85 -19.53
N ASP A 181 15.93 14.39 -19.57
CA ASP A 181 15.12 14.77 -18.40
C ASP A 181 14.18 13.65 -17.93
N ALA A 182 14.10 12.53 -18.67
CA ALA A 182 13.26 11.41 -18.29
C ALA A 182 13.97 10.52 -17.26
N VAL A 183 13.26 10.20 -16.18
CA VAL A 183 13.73 9.30 -15.14
C VAL A 183 12.98 7.98 -15.23
N PHE A 184 13.73 6.88 -15.30
CA PHE A 184 13.20 5.52 -15.37
C PHE A 184 13.54 4.78 -14.08
N ASN A 185 12.58 4.61 -13.19
CA ASN A 185 12.73 3.78 -12.01
C ASN A 185 12.25 2.37 -12.34
N VAL A 186 13.17 1.41 -12.42
CA VAL A 186 12.88 0.05 -12.88
C VAL A 186 12.92 -0.91 -11.71
N ALA A 187 11.84 -1.66 -11.52
CA ALA A 187 11.77 -2.70 -10.53
C ALA A 187 12.36 -4.01 -11.06
N TYR A 188 13.19 -4.67 -10.25
CA TYR A 188 13.82 -5.96 -10.54
C TYR A 188 13.43 -7.03 -9.53
N ARG A 189 13.23 -8.25 -10.03
CA ARG A 189 13.19 -9.51 -9.25
C ARG A 189 13.97 -10.57 -9.98
N ASP A 190 14.78 -11.33 -9.26
CA ASP A 190 15.63 -12.38 -9.84
C ASP A 190 16.45 -11.92 -11.06
N ARG A 191 16.91 -10.65 -11.01
CA ARG A 191 17.63 -9.94 -12.08
C ARG A 191 16.80 -9.64 -13.34
N GLN A 192 15.51 -9.96 -13.36
CA GLN A 192 14.57 -9.59 -14.40
C GLN A 192 13.92 -8.24 -14.08
N ALA A 193 13.83 -7.33 -15.05
CA ALA A 193 13.05 -6.11 -14.94
C ALA A 193 11.55 -6.43 -15.07
N ILE A 194 10.76 -6.03 -14.09
CA ILE A 194 9.36 -6.48 -13.92
C ILE A 194 8.36 -5.33 -13.72
N GLY A 195 8.85 -4.09 -13.70
CA GLY A 195 8.00 -2.91 -13.59
C GLY A 195 8.80 -1.63 -13.78
N VAL A 196 8.12 -0.54 -14.07
CA VAL A 196 8.74 0.77 -14.25
C VAL A 196 7.83 1.90 -13.77
N ALA A 197 8.43 2.93 -13.18
CA ALA A 197 7.86 4.26 -13.05
C ALA A 197 8.67 5.24 -13.88
N ILE A 198 8.01 5.88 -14.85
CA ILE A 198 8.61 6.87 -15.74
C ILE A 198 8.05 8.23 -15.39
N TRP A 199 8.90 9.17 -15.02
CA TRP A 199 8.48 10.53 -14.73
C TRP A 199 9.42 11.56 -15.33
N LYS A 200 8.92 12.78 -15.51
CA LYS A 200 9.69 13.92 -16.06
C LYS A 200 9.41 15.18 -15.26
N PRO A 201 10.43 16.02 -15.00
CA PRO A 201 10.20 17.38 -14.53
C PRO A 201 9.50 18.20 -15.63
N LYS A 202 8.68 19.16 -15.22
CA LYS A 202 7.97 20.10 -16.11
C LYS A 202 8.34 21.56 -15.85
N GLY A 203 9.40 21.79 -15.07
CA GLY A 203 9.80 23.11 -14.59
C GLY A 203 8.97 23.58 -13.40
N ASN A 204 9.40 24.67 -12.76
CA ASN A 204 8.69 25.33 -11.64
C ASN A 204 8.32 24.39 -10.47
N GLY A 205 9.15 23.36 -10.21
CA GLY A 205 8.88 22.37 -9.16
C GLY A 205 7.69 21.45 -9.47
N ILE A 206 7.39 21.21 -10.75
CA ILE A 206 6.31 20.30 -11.18
C ILE A 206 6.93 19.04 -11.78
N ALA A 207 6.38 17.86 -11.44
CA ALA A 207 6.69 16.58 -12.07
C ALA A 207 5.44 15.94 -12.69
N LYS A 208 5.62 15.27 -13.83
CA LYS A 208 4.61 14.38 -14.42
C LYS A 208 5.06 12.94 -14.27
N LEU A 209 4.32 12.13 -13.50
CA LEU A 209 4.43 10.68 -13.55
C LEU A 209 3.71 10.22 -14.83
N SER A 210 4.49 9.90 -15.85
CA SER A 210 3.98 9.60 -17.19
C SER A 210 3.55 8.15 -17.32
N THR A 211 4.22 7.24 -16.62
CA THR A 211 3.88 5.81 -16.63
C THR A 211 4.19 5.20 -15.28
N LEU A 212 3.27 4.37 -14.78
CA LEU A 212 3.52 3.43 -13.69
C LEU A 212 3.01 2.08 -14.14
N PHE A 213 3.90 1.10 -14.24
CA PHE A 213 3.59 -0.19 -14.80
C PHE A 213 4.27 -1.30 -14.00
N VAL A 214 3.56 -2.41 -13.80
CA VAL A 214 4.09 -3.65 -13.24
C VAL A 214 3.56 -4.78 -14.11
N THR A 215 4.44 -5.68 -14.51
CA THR A 215 4.08 -6.89 -15.26
C THR A 215 3.06 -7.73 -14.48
N GLU A 216 2.10 -8.34 -15.18
CA GLU A 216 0.92 -8.95 -14.55
C GLU A 216 1.26 -9.94 -13.43
N ASN A 217 2.23 -10.83 -13.69
CA ASN A 217 2.67 -11.87 -12.74
C ASN A 217 3.31 -11.33 -11.45
N TYR A 218 3.67 -10.05 -11.43
CA TYR A 218 4.33 -9.37 -10.32
C TYR A 218 3.48 -8.21 -9.76
N ARG A 219 2.28 -7.98 -10.30
CA ARG A 219 1.34 -7.07 -9.66
C ARG A 219 1.05 -7.56 -8.23
N ARG A 220 0.62 -6.65 -7.36
CA ARG A 220 0.20 -6.95 -5.98
C ARG A 220 1.29 -7.47 -5.02
N SER A 221 2.56 -7.57 -5.44
CA SER A 221 3.66 -7.96 -4.54
C SER A 221 4.46 -6.75 -4.03
N GLY A 222 3.79 -5.63 -3.80
CA GLY A 222 4.41 -4.40 -3.28
C GLY A 222 5.30 -3.63 -4.26
N ILE A 223 5.46 -4.06 -5.51
CA ILE A 223 6.34 -3.37 -6.47
C ILE A 223 5.83 -1.99 -6.87
N GLY A 224 4.53 -1.86 -7.15
CA GLY A 224 3.92 -0.56 -7.47
C GLY A 224 4.13 0.45 -6.33
N ARG A 225 3.98 -0.01 -5.08
CA ARG A 225 4.34 0.75 -3.87
C ARG A 225 5.80 1.19 -3.92
N ASN A 226 6.72 0.25 -4.11
CA ASN A 226 8.15 0.58 -4.11
C ASN A 226 8.50 1.60 -5.19
N LEU A 227 7.95 1.44 -6.40
CA LEU A 227 8.12 2.37 -7.52
C LEU A 227 7.62 3.79 -7.20
N ILE A 228 6.40 3.93 -6.65
CA ILE A 228 5.84 5.26 -6.33
C ILE A 228 6.59 5.91 -5.16
N LEU A 229 7.01 5.13 -4.18
CA LEU A 229 7.82 5.61 -3.05
C LEU A 229 9.20 6.09 -3.52
N THR A 230 9.84 5.38 -4.46
CA THR A 230 11.08 5.86 -5.11
C THR A 230 10.86 7.19 -5.82
N CYS A 231 9.74 7.37 -6.52
CA CYS A 231 9.40 8.66 -7.11
C CYS A 231 9.28 9.76 -6.05
N PHE A 232 8.68 9.47 -4.89
CA PHE A 232 8.51 10.47 -3.83
C PHE A 232 9.85 10.95 -3.28
N GLU A 233 10.81 10.06 -3.08
CA GLU A 233 12.15 10.44 -2.62
C GLU A 233 12.90 11.27 -3.66
N GLN A 234 12.82 10.89 -4.93
CA GLN A 234 13.43 11.68 -5.99
C GLN A 234 12.79 13.06 -6.08
N TRP A 235 11.46 13.14 -6.02
CA TRP A 235 10.71 14.40 -6.02
C TRP A 235 11.04 15.27 -4.80
N LYS A 236 11.23 14.66 -3.62
CA LYS A 236 11.69 15.35 -2.41
C LYS A 236 13.08 15.95 -2.62
N SER A 237 14.02 15.16 -3.15
CA SER A 237 15.39 15.59 -3.42
C SER A 237 15.47 16.73 -4.45
N GLU A 238 14.60 16.68 -5.48
CA GLU A 238 14.51 17.69 -6.53
C GLU A 238 13.62 18.88 -6.17
N ARG A 239 13.11 18.95 -4.93
CA ARG A 239 12.21 20.02 -4.45
C ARG A 239 10.98 20.20 -5.34
N ILE A 240 10.48 19.10 -5.91
CA ILE A 240 9.18 19.08 -6.59
C ILE A 240 8.12 19.44 -5.57
N ARG A 241 7.28 20.42 -5.89
CA ARG A 241 6.15 20.88 -5.07
C ARG A 241 4.83 20.25 -5.50
N ARG A 242 4.74 19.82 -6.75
CA ARG A 242 3.55 19.21 -7.33
C ARG A 242 3.92 18.07 -8.27
N ALA A 243 3.36 16.90 -8.05
CA ALA A 243 3.39 15.80 -9.00
C ALA A 243 1.98 15.54 -9.52
N PHE A 244 1.84 15.22 -10.80
CA PHE A 244 0.56 14.79 -11.35
C PHE A 244 0.70 13.55 -12.23
N VAL A 245 -0.38 12.78 -12.30
CA VAL A 245 -0.54 11.59 -13.12
C VAL A 245 -1.90 11.65 -13.81
N THR A 246 -1.97 11.11 -15.02
CA THR A 246 -3.24 10.93 -15.73
C THR A 246 -3.45 9.45 -16.01
N THR A 247 -4.68 8.97 -15.85
CA THR A 247 -5.03 7.57 -16.08
C THR A 247 -6.46 7.45 -16.56
N ALA A 248 -6.71 6.62 -17.57
CA ALA A 248 -8.08 6.21 -17.92
C ALA A 248 -8.54 4.97 -17.13
N ARG A 249 -7.60 4.28 -16.47
CA ARG A 249 -7.87 3.13 -15.61
C ARG A 249 -8.34 3.62 -14.24
N VAL A 250 -9.63 3.53 -13.99
CA VAL A 250 -10.29 3.98 -12.74
C VAL A 250 -9.77 3.23 -11.52
N GLU A 251 -9.37 1.96 -11.68
CA GLU A 251 -8.79 1.13 -10.63
C GLU A 251 -7.48 1.71 -10.08
N LEU A 252 -6.71 2.45 -10.89
CA LEU A 252 -5.48 3.10 -10.46
C LEU A 252 -5.74 4.33 -9.58
N VAL A 253 -6.95 4.92 -9.62
CA VAL A 253 -7.31 6.07 -8.77
C VAL A 253 -7.15 5.71 -7.29
N LYS A 254 -7.69 4.55 -6.87
CA LYS A 254 -7.59 4.07 -5.49
C LYS A 254 -6.15 3.74 -5.09
N PHE A 255 -5.33 3.27 -6.04
CA PHE A 255 -3.90 3.10 -5.80
C PHE A 255 -3.22 4.43 -5.49
N PHE A 256 -3.41 5.44 -6.33
CA PHE A 256 -2.79 6.75 -6.15
C PHE A 256 -3.32 7.50 -4.91
N GLU A 257 -4.60 7.40 -4.60
CA GLU A 257 -5.21 7.97 -3.39
C GLU A 257 -4.52 7.49 -2.10
N ARG A 258 -4.13 6.21 -2.04
CA ARG A 258 -3.37 5.65 -0.89
C ARG A 258 -2.03 6.34 -0.66
N TYR A 259 -1.45 6.94 -1.69
CA TYR A 259 -0.18 7.66 -1.62
C TYR A 259 -0.35 9.19 -1.59
N GLY A 260 -1.58 9.66 -1.33
CA GLY A 260 -1.88 11.08 -1.17
C GLY A 260 -2.02 11.86 -2.46
N PHE A 261 -2.26 11.17 -3.58
CA PHE A 261 -2.82 11.84 -4.75
C PHE A 261 -4.31 12.05 -4.55
N TRP A 262 -4.87 13.08 -5.15
CA TRP A 262 -6.31 13.31 -5.22
C TRP A 262 -6.73 13.58 -6.65
N VAL A 263 -8.00 13.35 -6.95
CA VAL A 263 -8.57 13.68 -8.26
C VAL A 263 -8.76 15.20 -8.35
N GLU A 264 -8.03 15.83 -9.26
CA GLU A 264 -8.15 17.26 -9.58
C GLU A 264 -9.24 17.51 -10.63
N GLY A 265 -9.49 16.54 -11.50
CA GLY A 265 -10.50 16.65 -12.53
C GLY A 265 -10.61 15.40 -13.40
N ILE A 266 -11.61 15.41 -14.28
CA ILE A 266 -11.86 14.36 -15.27
C ILE A 266 -11.90 15.03 -16.64
N GLY A 267 -10.94 14.69 -17.49
CA GLY A 267 -10.91 15.12 -18.89
C GLY A 267 -11.77 14.21 -19.76
N ARG A 268 -12.46 14.81 -20.73
CA ARG A 268 -13.06 14.07 -21.83
C ARG A 268 -12.00 13.89 -22.91
N GLU A 269 -11.75 12.65 -23.32
CA GLU A 269 -11.18 12.34 -24.64
C GLU A 269 -9.80 12.96 -24.94
N ILE A 270 -8.88 12.99 -23.97
CA ILE A 270 -7.50 13.51 -24.20
C ILE A 270 -6.76 12.68 -25.26
N TYR A 271 -7.14 11.41 -25.37
CA TYR A 271 -6.68 10.49 -26.39
C TYR A 271 -7.92 10.00 -27.16
N GLU A 272 -7.87 10.04 -28.50
CA GLU A 272 -8.92 9.54 -29.40
C GLU A 272 -9.02 8.01 -29.34
N ARG A 273 -9.46 7.48 -28.19
CA ARG A 273 -9.64 6.04 -27.97
C ARG A 273 -11.00 5.63 -28.50
N GLU A 274 -11.08 4.43 -29.11
CA GLU A 274 -12.33 3.88 -29.66
C GLU A 274 -13.50 3.85 -28.66
N ALA A 275 -13.22 3.78 -27.36
CA ALA A 275 -14.22 3.68 -26.30
C ALA A 275 -14.54 5.02 -25.57
N HIS A 276 -13.96 6.15 -25.98
CA HIS A 276 -14.22 7.49 -25.37
C HIS A 276 -14.07 7.52 -23.82
N GLN A 277 -13.15 6.73 -23.28
CA GLN A 277 -13.00 6.61 -21.83
C GLN A 277 -12.54 7.96 -21.21
N PRO A 278 -13.14 8.37 -20.08
CA PRO A 278 -12.71 9.56 -19.37
C PRO A 278 -11.30 9.39 -18.80
N GLU A 279 -10.53 10.48 -18.74
CA GLU A 279 -9.20 10.47 -18.14
C GLU A 279 -9.18 11.21 -16.82
N TRP A 280 -8.75 10.52 -15.78
CA TRP A 280 -8.63 11.03 -14.43
C TRP A 280 -7.31 11.77 -14.28
N PHE A 281 -7.37 13.03 -13.86
CA PHE A 281 -6.21 13.80 -13.45
C PHE A 281 -6.04 13.71 -11.96
N LEU A 282 -4.91 13.15 -11.51
CA LEU A 282 -4.59 13.08 -10.10
C LEU A 282 -3.35 13.89 -9.78
N THR A 283 -3.40 14.64 -8.69
CA THR A 283 -2.31 15.50 -8.23
C THR A 283 -1.91 15.14 -6.80
N LYS A 284 -0.61 15.20 -6.52
CA LYS A 284 -0.03 15.16 -5.19
C LYS A 284 0.79 16.43 -4.94
N LEU A 285 0.72 16.96 -3.73
CA LEU A 285 1.56 18.06 -3.30
C LEU A 285 2.67 17.62 -2.36
N PHE A 286 3.72 18.42 -2.36
CA PHE A 286 4.87 18.29 -1.50
C PHE A 286 5.12 19.66 -0.86
N PHE A 287 5.14 19.68 0.47
CA PHE A 287 5.45 20.86 1.26
C PHE A 287 6.91 20.77 1.75
N TYR A 288 7.55 21.90 2.08
CA TYR A 288 8.89 21.87 2.65
C TYR A 288 9.02 22.91 3.76
N GLU A 289 9.65 22.55 4.89
CA GLU A 289 9.91 23.43 6.05
C GLU A 289 10.50 24.81 5.69
N SER A 290 11.25 24.91 4.59
CA SER A 290 11.83 26.17 4.10
C SER A 290 10.80 27.17 3.53
N ASP A 291 9.55 26.73 3.31
CA ASP A 291 8.49 27.60 2.81
C ASP A 291 7.92 28.44 3.98
N LYS A 292 8.16 29.75 3.95
CA LYS A 292 7.72 30.74 4.96
C LYS A 292 6.19 30.77 5.21
N SER A 293 5.41 30.02 4.45
CA SER A 293 3.97 29.84 4.61
C SER A 293 3.53 28.56 3.89
N SER A 294 3.27 27.49 4.63
CA SER A 294 2.68 26.26 4.07
C SER A 294 1.27 26.53 3.47
N LEU A 295 0.60 27.60 3.91
CA LEU A 295 -0.66 28.12 3.36
C LEU A 295 -0.49 28.61 1.91
N ASP A 296 0.61 29.27 1.57
CA ASP A 296 0.88 29.73 0.21
C ASP A 296 1.00 28.55 -0.78
N ALA A 297 1.63 27.45 -0.36
CA ALA A 297 1.70 26.23 -1.16
C ALA A 297 0.31 25.58 -1.36
N LEU A 298 -0.51 25.53 -0.30
CA LEU A 298 -1.91 25.07 -0.36
C LEU A 298 -2.76 25.93 -1.30
N ASN A 299 -2.67 27.25 -1.20
CA ASN A 299 -3.43 28.19 -2.05
C ASN A 299 -2.94 28.16 -3.50
N LYS A 300 -1.61 28.13 -3.74
CA LYS A 300 -1.03 28.01 -5.09
C LYS A 300 -1.33 26.71 -5.78
N ALA A 301 -1.45 25.63 -5.02
CA ALA A 301 -1.87 24.35 -5.56
C ALA A 301 -3.29 24.38 -6.13
N LYS A 302 -4.06 25.46 -5.85
CA LYS A 302 -5.43 25.64 -6.32
C LYS A 302 -6.24 24.38 -6.08
N ILE A 303 -6.10 23.79 -4.88
CA ILE A 303 -6.72 22.51 -4.55
C ILE A 303 -8.21 22.67 -4.77
N LEU A 304 -8.70 22.15 -5.88
CA LEU A 304 -10.11 21.89 -6.05
C LEU A 304 -10.39 20.75 -5.08
N PHE A 305 -11.23 20.99 -4.08
CA PHE A 305 -11.75 19.95 -3.21
C PHE A 305 -13.07 19.46 -3.80
N PRO A 306 -13.08 18.52 -4.76
CA PRO A 306 -14.35 18.01 -5.25
C PRO A 306 -15.01 17.14 -4.18
N SER A 307 -16.26 17.44 -3.88
CA SER A 307 -17.21 16.39 -3.53
C SER A 307 -17.39 15.53 -4.80
N ILE A 308 -16.60 14.48 -4.98
CA ILE A 308 -16.63 13.64 -6.21
C ILE A 308 -18.00 12.92 -6.39
N ILE A 309 -18.96 13.09 -5.47
CA ILE A 309 -20.30 12.51 -5.56
C ILE A 309 -21.41 13.56 -5.79
N SER A 310 -21.15 14.88 -5.66
CA SER A 310 -22.20 15.85 -5.96
C SER A 310 -22.22 16.20 -7.45
N THR A 311 -23.33 15.86 -8.11
CA THR A 311 -23.59 16.07 -9.54
C THR A 311 -23.81 17.56 -9.91
N SER A 312 -23.44 18.48 -9.04
CA SER A 312 -23.64 19.92 -9.21
C SER A 312 -22.35 20.66 -8.90
N TYR A 313 -21.49 20.76 -9.91
CA TYR A 313 -20.33 21.66 -9.87
C TYR A 313 -20.84 23.09 -10.03
N ASN A 314 -21.17 23.75 -8.92
CA ASN A 314 -21.52 25.17 -8.92
C ASN A 314 -20.30 25.94 -8.40
N PRO A 315 -19.52 26.65 -9.24
CA PRO A 315 -18.36 27.40 -8.81
C PRO A 315 -18.85 28.71 -8.20
N ALA A 316 -19.44 28.65 -7.00
CA ALA A 316 -19.34 29.80 -6.10
C ALA A 316 -17.83 30.07 -5.93
N GLY A 317 -17.43 31.34 -6.03
CA GLY A 317 -16.03 31.75 -6.10
C GLY A 317 -15.13 31.02 -5.09
N ARG A 318 -13.90 30.71 -5.51
CA ARG A 318 -12.93 29.96 -4.69
C ARG A 318 -12.60 30.75 -3.42
N GLU A 319 -12.78 30.13 -2.26
CA GLU A 319 -12.32 30.69 -0.98
C GLU A 319 -10.85 30.29 -0.76
N GLU A 320 -10.01 31.26 -0.39
CA GLU A 320 -8.61 31.01 -0.03
C GLU A 320 -8.52 30.41 1.37
N VAL A 321 -7.62 29.42 1.55
CA VAL A 321 -7.36 28.84 2.87
C VAL A 321 -6.50 29.83 3.66
N GLU A 322 -7.03 30.32 4.76
CA GLU A 322 -6.30 31.20 5.69
C GLU A 322 -5.96 30.51 7.01
N GLN A 323 -6.77 29.52 7.42
CA GLN A 323 -6.59 28.82 8.69
C GLN A 323 -6.62 27.31 8.50
N ILE A 324 -5.76 26.62 9.26
CA ILE A 324 -5.70 25.16 9.34
C ILE A 324 -5.77 24.79 10.82
N GLN A 325 -6.82 24.08 11.22
CA GLN A 325 -7.01 23.63 12.58
C GLN A 325 -6.89 22.11 12.69
N PHE A 326 -6.12 21.65 13.67
CA PHE A 326 -5.94 20.23 13.96
C PHE A 326 -6.78 19.86 15.17
N ASN A 327 -7.64 18.86 14.98
CA ASN A 327 -8.37 18.17 16.03
C ASN A 327 -7.85 16.71 16.10
N ASP A 328 -8.21 15.97 17.15
CA ASP A 328 -7.68 14.60 17.39
C ASP A 328 -7.90 13.59 16.25
N ALA A 329 -8.88 13.84 15.37
CA ALA A 329 -9.24 12.97 14.26
C ALA A 329 -9.32 13.68 12.90
N THR A 330 -9.39 15.01 12.89
CA THR A 330 -9.68 15.79 11.67
C THR A 330 -8.77 16.99 11.52
N VAL A 331 -8.61 17.43 10.28
CA VAL A 331 -7.93 18.68 9.92
C VAL A 331 -8.92 19.54 9.14
N GLU A 332 -9.18 20.73 9.63
CA GLU A 332 -10.16 21.67 9.07
C GLU A 332 -9.44 22.83 8.40
N LEU A 333 -9.86 23.14 7.17
CA LEU A 333 -9.39 24.26 6.39
C LEU A 333 -10.50 25.30 6.33
N SER A 334 -10.20 26.54 6.74
CA SER A 334 -11.20 27.61 6.81
C SER A 334 -10.73 28.90 6.15
N ALA A 335 -11.68 29.68 5.65
CA ALA A 335 -11.45 31.01 5.07
C ALA A 335 -11.35 32.10 6.15
N SER A 336 -11.06 33.33 5.73
CA SER A 336 -10.92 34.53 6.59
C SER A 336 -12.14 34.82 7.47
N ASN A 337 -13.33 34.55 6.94
CA ASN A 337 -14.60 34.74 7.63
C ASN A 337 -14.97 33.56 8.55
N GLY A 338 -14.10 32.54 8.66
CA GLY A 338 -14.32 31.33 9.43
C GLY A 338 -15.18 30.27 8.73
N SER A 339 -15.55 30.44 7.45
CA SER A 339 -16.25 29.40 6.69
C SER A 339 -15.37 28.17 6.53
N LEU A 340 -15.94 26.99 6.77
CA LEU A 340 -15.26 25.73 6.52
C LEU A 340 -15.18 25.50 5.01
N ILE A 341 -13.95 25.48 4.48
CA ILE A 341 -13.67 25.16 3.08
C ILE A 341 -13.65 23.65 2.88
N ASN A 342 -12.95 22.92 3.77
CA ASN A 342 -12.89 21.47 3.71
C ASN A 342 -12.46 20.85 5.06
N GLN A 343 -12.77 19.57 5.24
CA GLN A 343 -12.38 18.77 6.39
C GLN A 343 -11.77 17.45 5.94
N PHE A 344 -10.58 17.16 6.43
CA PHE A 344 -9.86 15.90 6.19
C PHE A 344 -9.89 15.03 7.44
N SER A 345 -9.88 13.71 7.26
CA SER A 345 -9.37 12.85 8.32
C SER A 345 -7.88 13.13 8.53
N LEU A 346 -7.37 13.00 9.76
CA LEU A 346 -5.95 13.15 10.06
C LEU A 346 -5.10 12.24 9.17
N HIS A 347 -5.55 11.00 8.92
CA HIS A 347 -4.85 10.07 8.04
C HIS A 347 -4.77 10.57 6.58
N SER A 348 -5.88 11.05 6.03
CA SER A 348 -5.93 11.63 4.68
C SER A 348 -5.01 12.85 4.57
N TRP A 349 -5.01 13.72 5.58
CA TRP A 349 -4.13 14.88 5.64
C TRP A 349 -2.65 14.49 5.68
N LEU A 350 -2.30 13.48 6.50
CA LEU A 350 -0.94 12.98 6.57
C LEU A 350 -0.51 12.35 5.24
N ASN A 351 -1.37 11.61 4.53
CA ASN A 351 -1.06 11.10 3.19
C ASN A 351 -0.83 12.23 2.18
N LEU A 352 -1.67 13.27 2.26
CA LEU A 352 -1.58 14.47 1.43
C LEU A 352 -0.21 15.14 1.57
N THR A 353 0.23 15.30 2.81
CA THR A 353 1.40 16.11 3.18
C THR A 353 2.70 15.30 3.19
N TYR A 354 2.69 13.99 3.41
CA TYR A 354 3.90 13.17 3.42
C TYR A 354 4.58 13.08 2.03
N PRO A 355 5.94 13.05 1.93
CA PRO A 355 6.96 12.96 2.98
C PRO A 355 7.43 14.32 3.53
N ALA A 356 6.64 15.38 3.35
CA ALA A 356 7.03 16.72 3.79
C ALA A 356 7.11 16.80 5.32
N GLU A 357 8.32 16.97 5.83
CA GLU A 357 8.56 17.53 7.15
C GLU A 357 7.98 18.94 7.13
N SER A 358 6.85 19.13 7.80
CA SER A 358 6.18 20.42 7.92
C SER A 358 5.75 20.63 9.37
N VAL A 359 5.39 21.87 9.71
CA VAL A 359 4.78 22.18 11.02
C VAL A 359 3.48 21.41 11.28
N TYR A 360 2.90 20.81 10.25
CA TYR A 360 1.65 20.05 10.27
C TYR A 360 1.85 18.54 10.37
N THR A 361 3.10 18.06 10.37
CA THR A 361 3.43 16.66 10.61
C THR A 361 3.94 16.48 12.04
N PRO A 362 3.55 15.40 12.74
CA PRO A 362 4.05 15.09 14.08
C PRO A 362 5.58 15.12 14.12
N GLN A 363 6.13 15.94 15.01
CA GLN A 363 7.57 16.17 15.18
C GLN A 363 8.21 15.10 16.09
N THR A 364 7.62 13.90 16.12
CA THR A 364 8.06 12.78 16.96
C THR A 364 8.54 11.65 16.07
N ALA A 365 9.69 11.09 16.44
CA ALA A 365 10.25 9.92 15.79
C ALA A 365 10.41 8.78 16.79
N TYR A 366 10.46 7.56 16.29
CA TYR A 366 10.65 6.36 17.08
C TYR A 366 11.67 5.45 16.42
N VAL A 367 12.36 4.66 17.23
CA VAL A 367 13.25 3.60 16.75
C VAL A 367 12.63 2.26 17.09
N ILE A 368 12.44 1.41 16.09
CA ILE A 368 11.90 0.06 16.24
C ILE A 368 13.00 -0.97 15.98
N PRO A 369 13.39 -1.78 16.97
CA PRO A 369 14.27 -2.92 16.73
C PRO A 369 13.51 -4.05 16.02
N ILE A 370 14.10 -4.62 14.97
CA ILE A 370 13.50 -5.71 14.20
C ILE A 370 14.56 -6.72 13.74
N ARG A 371 14.19 -8.00 13.64
CA ARG A 371 15.06 -9.02 13.02
C ARG A 371 15.10 -8.82 11.50
N PRO A 372 16.27 -8.92 10.84
CA PRO A 372 16.39 -8.74 9.39
C PRO A 372 15.38 -9.54 8.56
N GLN A 373 15.19 -10.82 8.89
CA GLN A 373 14.24 -11.71 8.22
C GLN A 373 12.79 -11.16 8.20
N PHE A 374 12.36 -10.52 9.28
CA PHE A 374 11.02 -9.94 9.39
C PHE A 374 10.91 -8.68 8.55
N LEU A 375 11.97 -7.88 8.48
CA LEU A 375 11.96 -6.69 7.63
C LEU A 375 11.86 -7.06 6.15
N ILE A 376 12.57 -8.11 5.71
CA ILE A 376 12.45 -8.65 4.35
C ILE A 376 11.00 -9.09 4.08
N GLN A 377 10.41 -9.86 5.00
CA GLN A 377 9.00 -10.26 4.86
C GLN A 377 8.04 -9.07 4.82
N ILE A 378 8.30 -8.00 5.57
CA ILE A 378 7.52 -6.76 5.50
C ILE A 378 7.63 -6.12 4.10
N PHE A 379 8.84 -6.05 3.55
CA PHE A 379 9.07 -5.51 2.20
C PHE A 379 8.39 -6.36 1.12
N GLN A 380 8.49 -7.69 1.19
CA GLN A 380 7.99 -8.58 0.15
C GLN A 380 6.51 -8.91 0.26
N ALA A 381 6.03 -9.16 1.49
CA ALA A 381 4.67 -9.63 1.74
C ALA A 381 3.69 -8.49 2.04
N GLY A 382 4.10 -7.24 1.83
CA GLY A 382 3.26 -6.06 2.03
C GLY A 382 2.78 -5.90 3.47
N LYS A 383 3.46 -6.51 4.46
CA LYS A 383 3.07 -6.39 5.86
C LYS A 383 3.26 -4.94 6.30
N THR A 384 2.41 -4.50 7.20
CA THR A 384 2.36 -3.13 7.70
C THR A 384 2.29 -3.07 9.22
N VAL A 385 2.35 -4.21 9.91
CA VAL A 385 2.25 -4.26 11.38
C VAL A 385 3.49 -4.86 12.00
N TYR A 386 4.06 -4.11 12.95
CA TYR A 386 5.09 -4.57 13.87
C TYR A 386 4.45 -4.87 15.23
N TYR A 387 4.82 -5.99 15.84
CA TYR A 387 4.45 -6.32 17.21
C TYR A 387 5.66 -6.21 18.12
N GLY A 388 5.50 -5.60 19.29
CA GLY A 388 6.60 -5.52 20.25
C GLY A 388 6.25 -4.86 21.57
N ARG A 389 7.30 -4.60 22.35
CA ARG A 389 7.22 -3.80 23.57
C ARG A 389 7.53 -2.34 23.24
N CYS A 390 6.73 -1.44 23.78
CA CYS A 390 6.90 0.01 23.65
C CYS A 390 7.07 0.62 25.05
N SER A 391 8.09 1.45 25.22
CA SER A 391 8.26 2.22 26.47
C SER A 391 7.32 3.42 26.55
N CYS A 392 6.81 3.90 25.41
CA CYS A 392 5.92 5.05 25.27
C CYS A 392 4.44 4.64 25.34
N LYS A 393 3.90 4.41 26.54
CA LYS A 393 2.53 3.91 26.69
C LYS A 393 1.43 4.96 26.50
N GLN A 394 1.72 6.25 26.61
CA GLN A 394 0.70 7.30 26.56
C GLN A 394 0.75 8.16 25.29
N ASP A 395 1.81 8.03 24.50
CA ASP A 395 2.02 8.87 23.32
C ASP A 395 0.98 8.54 22.23
N ASP A 396 0.36 9.57 21.66
CA ASP A 396 -0.25 9.47 20.34
C ASP A 396 0.87 9.46 19.30
N MET A 397 0.94 8.35 18.56
CA MET A 397 2.03 8.07 17.63
C MET A 397 1.60 8.25 16.18
N ARG A 398 0.34 8.59 15.93
CA ARG A 398 -0.21 8.68 14.56
C ARG A 398 0.55 9.76 13.79
N GLY A 399 1.08 9.39 12.62
CA GLY A 399 1.88 10.24 11.75
C GLY A 399 3.35 10.38 12.15
N SER A 400 3.77 9.85 13.29
CA SER A 400 5.17 9.88 13.72
C SER A 400 6.08 9.06 12.81
N LEU A 401 7.35 9.46 12.74
CA LEU A 401 8.34 8.81 11.90
C LEU A 401 8.98 7.61 12.61
N ILE A 402 9.40 6.62 11.83
CA ILE A 402 10.04 5.39 12.32
C ILE A 402 11.41 5.25 11.68
N LEU A 403 12.39 4.84 12.49
CA LEU A 403 13.63 4.21 12.04
C LEU A 403 13.59 2.73 12.42
N PHE A 404 13.72 1.85 11.43
CA PHE A 404 13.88 0.42 11.67
C PHE A 404 15.36 0.10 11.90
N TYR A 405 15.68 -0.31 13.13
CA TYR A 405 16.98 -0.83 13.50
C TYR A 405 16.99 -2.35 13.30
N ALA A 406 17.72 -2.82 12.30
CA ALA A 406 17.92 -4.24 12.08
C ALA A 406 18.94 -4.79 13.07
N SER A 407 18.54 -5.82 13.83
CA SER A 407 19.43 -6.52 14.76
C SER A 407 20.59 -7.23 14.02
N ARG A 408 21.43 -7.96 14.77
CA ARG A 408 22.47 -8.82 14.16
C ARG A 408 21.87 -9.74 13.09
N PRO A 409 22.60 -10.01 11.99
CA PRO A 409 23.98 -9.58 11.74
C PRO A 409 24.17 -8.12 11.31
N ILE A 410 23.14 -7.42 10.81
CA ILE A 410 23.27 -6.06 10.24
C ILE A 410 23.70 -5.02 11.29
N SER A 411 23.04 -4.99 12.44
CA SER A 411 23.34 -4.10 13.57
C SER A 411 23.37 -2.60 13.21
N GLY A 412 22.30 -2.10 12.60
CA GLY A 412 22.20 -0.72 12.15
C GLY A 412 20.79 -0.31 11.74
N ILE A 413 20.61 0.97 11.43
CA ILE A 413 19.35 1.46 10.84
C ILE A 413 19.38 1.20 9.35
N VAL A 414 18.28 0.67 8.83
CA VAL A 414 18.19 0.19 7.44
C VAL A 414 16.99 0.71 6.67
N ALA A 415 15.97 1.22 7.36
CA ALA A 415 14.74 1.68 6.74
C ALA A 415 14.04 2.74 7.59
N ILE A 416 13.19 3.51 6.92
CA ILE A 416 12.27 4.48 7.50
C ILE A 416 10.83 4.08 7.20
N ALA A 417 9.91 4.54 8.03
CA ALA A 417 8.47 4.44 7.78
C ALA A 417 7.73 5.52 8.56
N ARG A 418 6.40 5.49 8.50
CA ARG A 418 5.52 6.35 9.27
C ARG A 418 4.47 5.53 10.00
N ILE A 419 4.17 5.86 11.24
CA ILE A 419 3.12 5.20 12.03
C ILE A 419 1.75 5.67 11.54
N VAL A 420 0.89 4.71 11.22
CA VAL A 420 -0.52 4.93 10.87
C VAL A 420 -1.38 4.86 12.11
N ASN A 421 -1.19 3.81 12.90
CA ASN A 421 -2.01 3.54 14.07
C ASN A 421 -1.26 2.69 15.09
N ARG A 422 -1.75 2.71 16.33
CA ARG A 422 -1.26 1.86 17.42
C ARG A 422 -2.41 1.11 18.05
N TYR A 423 -2.16 -0.15 18.33
CA TYR A 423 -3.10 -1.04 19.00
C TYR A 423 -2.43 -1.63 20.24
N ILE A 424 -3.24 -1.82 21.28
CA ILE A 424 -2.82 -2.36 22.56
C ILE A 424 -3.82 -3.45 22.94
N GLY A 425 -3.32 -4.63 23.29
CA GLY A 425 -4.17 -5.75 23.67
C GLY A 425 -3.40 -7.01 23.98
N THR A 426 -4.12 -8.08 24.24
CA THR A 426 -3.51 -9.41 24.38
C THR A 426 -3.06 -9.95 23.01
N PRO A 427 -2.07 -10.87 22.96
CA PRO A 427 -1.62 -11.49 21.72
C PRO A 427 -2.76 -12.04 20.85
N THR A 428 -3.72 -12.77 21.43
CA THR A 428 -4.87 -13.32 20.69
C THR A 428 -5.72 -12.22 20.06
N LYS A 429 -6.02 -11.16 20.81
CA LYS A 429 -6.79 -10.03 20.28
C LYS A 429 -6.05 -9.35 19.13
N LEU A 430 -4.77 -9.00 19.33
CA LEU A 430 -3.97 -8.34 18.32
C LEU A 430 -3.78 -9.21 17.07
N TYR A 431 -3.57 -10.52 17.23
CA TYR A 431 -3.45 -11.44 16.12
C TYR A 431 -4.78 -11.61 15.36
N SER A 432 -5.91 -11.66 16.07
CA SER A 432 -7.23 -11.67 15.46
C SER A 432 -7.48 -10.42 14.62
N ASP A 433 -7.15 -9.25 15.17
CA ASP A 433 -7.41 -7.94 14.55
C ASP A 433 -6.44 -7.63 13.40
N LEU A 434 -5.16 -8.01 13.55
CA LEU A 434 -4.05 -7.52 12.71
C LEU A 434 -3.12 -8.62 12.17
N GLY A 435 -3.32 -9.89 12.54
CA GLY A 435 -2.38 -10.98 12.25
C GLY A 435 -1.97 -11.05 10.78
N MET A 436 -2.92 -10.80 9.87
CA MET A 436 -2.70 -10.81 8.42
C MET A 436 -1.82 -9.65 7.93
N LYS A 437 -1.86 -8.51 8.63
CA LYS A 437 -1.05 -7.32 8.34
C LYS A 437 0.34 -7.40 8.96
N GLY A 438 0.59 -8.33 9.89
CA GLY A 438 1.88 -8.49 10.54
C GLY A 438 2.69 -9.68 10.04
N VAL A 439 3.93 -9.77 10.51
CA VAL A 439 4.87 -10.86 10.19
C VAL A 439 4.93 -11.96 11.25
N LEU A 440 4.51 -11.68 12.48
CA LEU A 440 4.58 -12.64 13.59
C LEU A 440 3.36 -13.54 13.66
N THR A 441 3.59 -14.80 13.97
CA THR A 441 2.56 -15.75 14.41
C THR A 441 2.04 -15.40 15.80
N LEU A 442 0.90 -15.97 16.20
CA LEU A 442 0.34 -15.77 17.54
C LEU A 442 1.34 -16.14 18.64
N GLU A 443 2.04 -17.26 18.50
CA GLU A 443 3.07 -17.74 19.42
C GLU A 443 4.23 -16.76 19.54
N GLU A 444 4.67 -16.16 18.43
CA GLU A 444 5.75 -15.17 18.40
C GLU A 444 5.36 -13.81 18.99
N ILE A 445 4.07 -13.45 18.97
CA ILE A 445 3.59 -12.21 19.63
C ILE A 445 3.74 -12.33 21.15
N GLY A 446 3.50 -13.52 21.71
CA GLY A 446 3.80 -13.86 23.09
C GLY A 446 2.62 -14.46 23.87
N SER A 447 2.73 -14.47 25.20
CA SER A 447 1.75 -15.05 26.12
C SER A 447 0.57 -14.12 26.44
N GLU A 448 -0.62 -14.68 26.63
CA GLU A 448 -1.86 -13.95 26.98
C GLU A 448 -1.76 -13.13 28.28
N GLU A 449 -0.85 -13.47 29.18
CA GLU A 449 -0.63 -12.75 30.45
C GLU A 449 0.00 -11.37 30.27
N GLN A 450 0.54 -11.06 29.08
CA GLN A 450 1.25 -9.82 28.81
C GLN A 450 0.57 -9.02 27.72
N GLU A 451 0.16 -7.79 28.05
CA GLU A 451 -0.25 -6.82 27.06
C GLU A 451 0.89 -6.53 26.07
N ARG A 452 0.54 -6.45 24.79
CA ARG A 452 1.45 -6.19 23.68
C ARG A 452 1.02 -4.95 22.93
N HIS A 453 1.98 -4.36 22.22
CA HIS A 453 1.71 -3.25 21.31
C HIS A 453 1.84 -3.78 19.88
N ALA A 454 0.90 -3.37 19.03
CA ALA A 454 1.03 -3.47 17.59
C ALA A 454 1.07 -2.07 16.99
N VAL A 455 2.05 -1.82 16.12
CA VAL A 455 2.23 -0.55 15.41
C VAL A 455 1.99 -0.82 13.95
N GLU A 456 0.94 -0.22 13.41
CA GLU A 456 0.68 -0.20 11.97
C GLU A 456 1.44 0.97 11.35
N PHE A 457 2.11 0.74 10.23
CA PHE A 457 2.95 1.71 9.56
C PHE A 457 2.76 1.65 8.04
N ASP A 458 3.06 2.77 7.39
CA ASP A 458 3.10 2.92 5.94
C ASP A 458 4.38 3.64 5.50
N PHE A 459 4.51 3.86 4.19
CA PHE A 459 5.69 4.51 3.60
C PHE A 459 7.02 3.85 3.99
N LEU A 460 7.04 2.52 4.14
CA LEU A 460 8.26 1.79 4.42
C LEU A 460 9.23 1.90 3.25
N MET A 461 10.41 2.45 3.52
CA MET A 461 11.47 2.64 2.53
C MET A 461 12.82 2.25 3.10
N PRO A 462 13.66 1.49 2.37
CA PRO A 462 15.03 1.28 2.79
C PRO A 462 15.84 2.58 2.66
N LEU A 463 16.89 2.69 3.46
CA LEU A 463 17.95 3.68 3.26
C LEU A 463 18.84 3.25 2.09
N SER A 464 19.67 4.16 1.55
CA SER A 464 20.63 3.80 0.51
C SER A 464 21.80 2.98 1.06
N GLN A 465 22.11 3.12 2.34
CA GLN A 465 23.11 2.34 3.05
C GLN A 465 22.71 2.08 4.51
N VAL A 466 23.33 1.07 5.12
CA VAL A 466 23.19 0.81 6.56
C VAL A 466 23.85 1.93 7.33
N VAL A 467 23.15 2.50 8.31
CA VAL A 467 23.78 3.35 9.33
C VAL A 467 24.16 2.47 10.50
N HIS A 468 25.42 2.08 10.56
CA HIS A 468 25.89 1.13 11.56
C HIS A 468 25.84 1.71 12.97
N LEU A 469 25.71 0.84 13.97
CA LEU A 469 25.64 1.24 15.38
C LEU A 469 26.79 2.17 15.81
N ASN A 470 28.01 1.96 15.28
CA ASN A 470 29.15 2.82 15.60
C ASN A 470 28.94 4.25 15.12
N ASP A 471 28.41 4.45 13.91
CA ASP A 471 28.11 5.78 13.37
C ASP A 471 26.97 6.44 14.14
N LEU A 472 25.94 5.67 14.50
CA LEU A 472 24.83 6.16 15.33
C LEU A 472 25.29 6.62 16.71
N ARG A 473 26.28 5.95 17.31
CA ARG A 473 26.87 6.36 18.60
C ARG A 473 27.74 7.60 18.46
N SER A 474 28.61 7.62 17.46
CA SER A 474 29.52 8.74 17.20
C SER A 474 28.77 10.03 16.89
N ASN A 475 27.60 9.94 16.26
CA ASN A 475 26.74 11.08 15.95
C ASN A 475 25.65 11.34 17.01
N GLY A 476 25.71 10.68 18.17
CA GLY A 476 24.78 10.92 19.29
C GLY A 476 23.32 10.55 19.00
N VAL A 477 23.05 9.74 17.98
CA VAL A 477 21.71 9.25 17.62
C VAL A 477 21.26 8.22 18.65
N LEU A 478 22.07 7.17 18.87
CA LEU A 478 21.79 6.07 19.80
C LEU A 478 22.95 5.85 20.78
N ASN A 479 22.63 5.40 21.99
CA ASN A 479 23.65 5.03 22.99
C ASN A 479 24.11 3.57 22.87
N GLY A 480 23.31 2.72 22.23
CA GLY A 480 23.50 1.28 22.10
C GLY A 480 22.40 0.65 21.25
N PRO A 481 22.42 -0.68 21.06
CA PRO A 481 21.40 -1.36 20.28
C PRO A 481 20.02 -1.28 20.98
N PRO A 482 18.97 -0.80 20.31
CA PRO A 482 17.63 -0.69 20.88
C PRO A 482 17.09 -2.07 21.26
N GLN A 483 16.56 -2.20 22.49
CA GLN A 483 15.93 -3.43 22.98
C GLN A 483 14.41 -3.39 22.87
N THR A 484 13.83 -2.20 22.86
CA THR A 484 12.39 -1.95 22.74
C THR A 484 12.16 -0.72 21.88
N MET A 485 10.92 -0.57 21.40
CA MET A 485 10.51 0.66 20.74
C MET A 485 10.55 1.81 21.75
N HIS A 486 11.22 2.89 21.38
CA HIS A 486 11.30 4.11 22.20
C HIS A 486 11.36 5.36 21.32
N SER A 487 11.03 6.50 21.91
CA SER A 487 11.04 7.79 21.24
C SER A 487 12.45 8.28 20.94
N LEU A 488 12.58 9.00 19.84
CA LEU A 488 13.78 9.65 19.35
C LEU A 488 13.45 11.10 19.03
N ARG A 489 14.31 12.02 19.45
CA ARG A 489 14.19 13.43 19.05
C ARG A 489 14.31 13.57 17.54
N ILE A 490 13.53 14.47 16.95
CA ILE A 490 13.45 14.62 15.49
C ILE A 490 14.81 14.98 14.87
N GLU A 491 15.65 15.75 15.56
CA GLU A 491 16.99 16.11 15.08
C GLU A 491 17.88 14.87 14.91
N ARG A 492 17.78 13.92 15.85
CA ARG A 492 18.51 12.64 15.77
C ARG A 492 17.97 11.75 14.66
N TYR A 493 16.66 11.81 14.40
CA TYR A 493 16.07 11.15 13.25
C TYR A 493 16.66 11.70 11.95
N LYS A 494 16.68 13.04 11.78
CA LYS A 494 17.22 13.70 10.59
C LYS A 494 18.69 13.30 10.36
N ILE A 495 19.52 13.28 11.40
CA ILE A 495 20.92 12.83 11.32
C ILE A 495 21.02 11.37 10.82
N ALA A 496 20.23 10.45 11.38
CA ALA A 496 20.27 9.05 10.94
C ALA A 496 19.87 8.90 9.47
N VAL A 497 18.84 9.63 9.04
CA VAL A 497 18.37 9.61 7.66
C VAL A 497 19.40 10.21 6.71
N GLU A 498 20.06 11.30 7.10
CA GLU A 498 21.13 11.92 6.32
C GLU A 498 22.34 10.97 6.15
N LEU A 499 22.77 10.31 7.22
CA LEU A 499 23.85 9.32 7.18
C LEU A 499 23.50 8.12 6.30
N GLY A 500 22.26 7.64 6.40
CA GLY A 500 21.79 6.48 5.65
C GLY A 500 21.52 6.76 4.18
N GLY A 501 21.32 8.04 3.85
CA GLY A 501 20.83 8.47 2.55
C GLY A 501 19.43 7.92 2.24
N PHE A 502 18.68 8.63 1.42
CA PHE A 502 17.45 8.08 0.88
C PHE A 502 17.78 7.16 -0.29
N TYR A 503 17.03 6.06 -0.41
CA TYR A 503 17.09 5.20 -1.58
C TYR A 503 16.45 5.89 -2.80
N ALA A 504 17.15 6.87 -3.35
CA ALA A 504 17.00 7.28 -4.73
C ALA A 504 17.99 6.40 -5.51
N GLY A 505 17.55 5.19 -5.85
CA GLY A 505 18.40 4.18 -6.46
C GLY A 505 18.96 4.54 -7.83
#